data_AF-A0A842TI03-F1
#
_entry.id   AF-A0A842TI03-F1
#
_cell.length_a   1.000
_cell.length_b   1.000
_cell.length_c   1.000
_cell.angle_alpha   90.00
_cell.angle_beta   90.00
_cell.angle_gamma   90.00
#
_symmetry.space_group_name_H-M   'P 1'
#
loop_
_entity.id
_entity.type
_entity.pdbx_description
1 polymer ?
#
loop_
_entity_poly.entity_id
_entity_poly.type
_entity_poly.pdbx_seq_one_letter_code
_entity_poly.pdbx_strand_id
1 'polypeptide(L)' 'MTYYDYSMDIFVEDLNKLINFFNLQKEIFLCGISLSGMIAQNYVLKYPEKVKALILIASSAKADLKRS' A
#
# COMPACT_ATOMS: atom_id res chain seq x y z
N MET A 1 -18.35 21.34 4.27
CA MET A 1 -17.11 20.74 3.75
C MET A 1 -16.77 19.55 4.62
N THR A 2 -16.89 18.33 4.11
CA THR A 2 -16.46 17.13 4.84
C THR A 2 -14.95 17.03 4.75
N TYR A 3 -14.25 17.18 5.88
CA TYR A 3 -12.81 16.93 5.97
C TYR A 3 -12.62 15.41 5.89
N TYR A 4 -11.87 14.92 4.91
CA TYR A 4 -11.42 13.53 4.90
C TYR A 4 -10.09 13.48 5.63
N ASP A 5 -10.05 12.73 6.73
CA ASP A 5 -8.79 12.44 7.42
C ASP A 5 -7.94 11.53 6.52
N TYR A 6 -7.04 12.15 5.76
CA TYR A 6 -6.09 11.42 4.93
C TYR A 6 -5.23 10.53 5.82
N SER A 7 -5.32 9.22 5.58
CA SER A 7 -4.61 8.20 6.33
C SER A 7 -4.00 7.17 5.39
N MET A 8 -3.04 6.40 5.90
CA MET A 8 -2.45 5.27 5.16
C MET A 8 -3.52 4.25 4.76
N ASP A 9 -4.56 4.06 5.58
CA ASP A 9 -5.65 3.13 5.31
C ASP A 9 -6.42 3.50 4.04
N ILE A 10 -6.61 4.80 3.76
CA ILE A 10 -7.29 5.22 2.52
C ILE A 10 -6.50 4.78 1.29
N PHE A 11 -5.17 4.97 1.29
CA PHE A 11 -4.33 4.51 0.18
C PHE A 11 -4.36 3.00 0.00
N VAL A 12 -4.36 2.24 1.10
CA VAL A 12 -4.47 0.77 1.08
C VAL A 12 -5.82 0.33 0.50
N GLU A 13 -6.91 0.97 0.90
CA GLU A 13 -8.24 0.62 0.40
C GLU A 13 -8.43 1.00 -1.07
N ASP A 14 -7.91 2.13 -1.51
CA ASP A 14 -8.00 2.52 -2.91
C ASP A 14 -7.16 1.62 -3.81
N LEU A 15 -5.98 1.17 -3.34
CA LEU A 15 -5.21 0.13 -4.02
C LEU A 15 -6.02 -1.19 -4.12
N ASN A 16 -6.71 -1.59 -3.05
CA ASN A 16 -7.57 -2.78 -3.07
C ASN A 16 -8.70 -2.66 -4.08
N LYS A 17 -9.38 -1.50 -4.12
CA LYS A 17 -10.44 -1.23 -5.09
C LYS A 17 -9.91 -1.31 -6.52
N LEU A 18 -8.71 -0.78 -6.78
CA LEU A 18 -8.08 -0.83 -8.10
C LEU A 18 -7.77 -2.28 -8.52
N ILE A 19 -7.18 -3.07 -7.63
CA ILE A 19 -6.87 -4.49 -7.86
C ILE A 19 -8.15 -5.27 -8.15
N ASN A 20 -9.21 -5.04 -7.38
CA ASN A 20 -10.51 -5.68 -7.60
C ASN A 20 -11.17 -5.21 -8.90
N PHE A 21 -11.07 -3.93 -9.24
CA PHE A 21 -11.61 -3.36 -10.49
C PHE A 21 -10.99 -4.04 -11.72
N PHE A 22 -9.69 -4.34 -11.69
CA PHE A 22 -9.02 -5.11 -12.74
C PHE A 22 -9.23 -6.63 -12.65
N ASN A 23 -10.12 -7.11 -11.76
CA ASN A 23 -10.39 -8.54 -11.53
C ASN A 23 -9.11 -9.37 -11.29
N LEU A 24 -8.12 -8.80 -10.62
CA LEU A 24 -6.91 -9.52 -10.21
C LEU A 24 -7.25 -10.37 -8.97
N GLN A 25 -7.97 -11.46 -9.18
CA GLN A 25 -8.46 -12.36 -8.12
C GLN A 25 -7.41 -13.38 -7.64
N LYS A 26 -6.23 -13.38 -8.26
CA LYS A 26 -5.08 -14.22 -7.87
C LYS A 26 -4.06 -13.38 -7.13
N GLU A 27 -3.13 -14.05 -6.46
CA GLU A 27 -1.98 -13.39 -5.85
C GLU A 27 -1.17 -12.59 -6.88
N ILE A 28 -0.95 -11.29 -6.63
CA ILE A 28 -0.20 -10.39 -7.51
C ILE A 28 1.27 -10.26 -7.07
N PHE A 29 2.14 -9.86 -8.00
CA PHE A 29 3.45 -9.31 -7.65
C PHE A 29 3.28 -7.81 -7.44
N LEU A 30 3.47 -7.35 -6.20
CA LEU A 30 3.26 -5.96 -5.84
C LEU A 30 4.61 -5.24 -5.74
N CYS A 31 4.81 -4.18 -6.52
CA CYS A 31 6.02 -3.36 -6.49
C CYS A 31 5.69 -1.95 -5.99
N GLY A 32 6.44 -1.45 -5.01
CA GLY A 32 6.29 -0.12 -4.46
C GLY A 32 7.62 0.63 -4.39
N ILE A 33 7.60 1.92 -4.78
CA ILE A 33 8.73 2.83 -4.77
C ILE A 33 8.47 4.02 -3.86
N SER A 34 9.43 4.40 -3.02
CA SER A 34 9.29 5.56 -2.12
C SER A 34 8.01 5.44 -1.27
N LEU A 35 7.08 6.40 -1.34
CA LEU A 35 5.81 6.33 -0.61
C LEU A 35 4.96 5.10 -0.97
N SER A 36 4.92 4.69 -2.25
CA SER A 36 4.11 3.52 -2.63
C SER A 36 4.69 2.21 -2.08
N GLY A 37 5.97 2.19 -1.71
CA GLY A 37 6.55 1.09 -0.92
C GLY A 37 5.97 1.02 0.49
N MET A 38 5.71 2.16 1.14
CA MET A 38 5.02 2.19 2.44
C MET A 38 3.57 1.71 2.30
N ILE A 39 2.86 2.18 1.27
CA ILE A 39 1.49 1.75 0.97
C ILE A 39 1.46 0.24 0.71
N ALA A 40 2.36 -0.27 -0.13
CA ALA A 40 2.43 -1.68 -0.49
C ALA A 40 2.72 -2.58 0.72
N GLN A 41 3.59 -2.15 1.65
CA GLN A 41 3.82 -2.87 2.91
C GLN A 41 2.53 -2.95 3.75
N ASN A 42 1.81 -1.83 3.91
CA ASN A 42 0.54 -1.82 4.66
C ASN A 42 -0.55 -2.64 3.96
N TYR A 43 -0.57 -2.66 2.63
CA TYR A 43 -1.48 -3.49 1.85
C TYR A 43 -1.24 -4.97 2.09
N VAL A 44 0.02 -5.43 2.04
CA VAL A 44 0.38 -6.84 2.29
C VAL A 44 0.02 -7.26 3.71
N LEU A 45 0.19 -6.39 4.70
CA LEU A 45 -0.22 -6.68 6.08
C LEU A 45 -1.74 -6.85 6.23
N LYS A 46 -2.53 -6.12 5.43
CA LYS A 46 -3.99 -6.17 5.49
C LYS A 46 -4.62 -7.28 4.63
N TYR A 47 -4.02 -7.56 3.46
CA TYR A 47 -4.49 -8.53 2.47
C TYR A 47 -3.37 -9.50 2.05
N PRO A 48 -2.78 -10.27 3.00
CA PRO A 48 -1.63 -11.12 2.72
C PRO A 48 -1.92 -12.19 1.65
N GLU A 49 -3.16 -12.67 1.57
CA GLU A 49 -3.62 -13.66 0.59
C GLU A 49 -3.70 -13.14 -0.85
N LYS A 50 -3.57 -11.83 -1.04
CA LYS A 50 -3.64 -11.19 -2.37
C LYS A 50 -2.28 -10.93 -2.99
N VAL A 51 -1.17 -11.16 -2.28
CA VAL A 51 0.17 -10.77 -2.76
C VAL A 51 1.13 -11.96 -2.69
N LYS A 52 1.62 -12.38 -3.86
CA LYS A 52 2.57 -13.48 -4.01
C LYS A 52 3.97 -13.10 -3.59
N ALA A 53 4.36 -11.87 -3.92
CA ALA A 53 5.65 -11.30 -3.56
C ALA A 53 5.57 -9.77 -3.56
N LEU A 54 6.37 -9.17 -2.69
CA LEU A 54 6.49 -7.73 -2.51
C LEU A 54 7.90 -7.27 -2.92
N ILE A 55 7.97 -6.27 -3.79
CA ILE A 55 9.21 -5.62 -4.23
C ILE A 55 9.23 -4.19 -3.67
N LEU A 56 10.27 -3.85 -2.92
CA LEU A 56 10.43 -2.55 -2.29
C LEU A 56 11.65 -1.82 -2.86
N ILE A 57 11.45 -0.59 -3.33
CA ILE A 57 12.50 0.22 -3.95
C ILE A 57 12.55 1.57 -3.23
N ALA A 58 13.70 1.90 -2.65
CA ALA A 58 13.95 3.21 -2.02
C ALA A 58 12.82 3.67 -1.06
N SER A 59 12.33 2.77 -0.22
CA SER A 59 11.21 3.00 0.71
C SER A 59 11.61 2.64 2.15
N SER A 60 10.74 2.92 3.11
CA SER A 60 10.89 2.59 4.52
C SER A 60 9.59 1.98 5.07
N ALA A 61 9.64 1.35 6.25
CA ALA A 61 8.43 0.84 6.89
C ALA A 61 7.57 1.94 7.53
N LYS A 62 8.21 3.06 7.90
CA LYS A 62 7.61 4.24 8.54
C LYS A 62 8.35 5.49 8.08
N ALA A 63 7.67 6.63 8.09
CA ALA A 63 8.32 7.91 7.88
C ALA A 63 9.26 8.19 9.06
N ASP A 64 10.55 8.38 8.79
CA ASP A 64 11.50 8.76 9.82
C ASP A 64 11.32 10.26 10.12
N LEU A 65 10.59 10.54 11.20
CA LEU A 65 10.48 11.90 11.73
C LEU A 65 11.71 12.18 12.59
N LYS A 66 12.88 12.35 11.96
CA LYS A 66 13.98 13.02 12.66
C LYS A 66 13.53 14.44 12.94
N ARG A 67 13.10 14.67 14.19
CA ARG A 67 12.96 16.01 14.76
C ARG A 67 14.34 16.64 14.72
N SER A 68 14.50 17.64 13.84
CA SER A 68 15.60 18.60 13.88
C SER A 68 15.60 19.33 15.22
#